data_AF-A0A814SE60-F1
#
_entry.id   AF-A0A814SE60-F1
#
_cell.length_a   1.000
_cell.length_b   1.000
_cell.length_c   1.000
_cell.angle_alpha   90.00
_cell.angle_beta   90.00
_cell.angle_gamma   90.00
#
_symmetry.space_group_name_H-M   'P 1'
#
loop_
_entity.id
_entity.type
_entity.pdbx_description
1 polymer ?
#
loop_
_entity_poly.entity_id
_entity_poly.type
_entity_poly.pdbx_seq_one_letter_code
_entity_poly.pdbx_strand_id
1 'polypeptide(L)'
;MQLVLIWQSNLNQAIHVHMPVQNGLPVYKGNDKLDGVSSTACTFRIDFLNSSTGATLPTGNVINVIKLDEGSHIEASLINAGNSIIFVRARDFGLTGVELPVQLNHLELLQKIEQIR
;
A
#
# COMPACT_ATOMS: atom_id res chain seq x y z
N MET A 1 -8.00 26.38 -0.71
CA MET A 1 -7.47 25.07 -1.16
C MET A 1 -6.88 25.26 -2.55
N GLN A 2 -5.67 24.77 -2.77
CA GLN A 2 -5.00 24.77 -4.06
C GLN A 2 -4.81 23.32 -4.52
N LEU A 3 -5.10 23.07 -5.80
CA LEU A 3 -4.83 21.80 -6.46
C LEU A 3 -3.44 21.86 -7.12
N VAL A 4 -2.60 20.88 -6.81
CA VAL A 4 -1.32 20.66 -7.47
C VAL A 4 -1.37 19.34 -8.23
N LEU A 5 -1.01 19.39 -9.50
CA LEU A 5 -0.95 18.25 -10.39
C LEU A 5 0.48 17.72 -10.42
N ILE A 6 0.68 16.50 -9.96
CA ILE A 6 1.99 15.84 -9.94
C ILE A 6 1.95 14.71 -10.96
N TRP A 7 2.94 14.67 -11.84
CA TRP A 7 3.19 13.53 -12.71
C TRP A 7 4.17 12.58 -12.03
N GLN A 8 3.72 11.37 -11.70
CA GLN A 8 4.59 10.31 -11.17
C GLN A 8 5.20 9.53 -12.33
N SER A 9 6.44 9.88 -12.69
CA SER A 9 7.17 9.30 -13.83
C SER A 9 7.40 7.79 -13.75
N ASN A 10 7.47 7.22 -12.54
CA ASN A 10 7.73 5.78 -12.39
C ASN A 10 6.52 4.93 -12.79
N LEU A 11 5.31 5.45 -12.59
CA LEU A 11 4.05 4.75 -12.85
C LEU A 11 3.29 5.34 -14.05
N ASN A 12 3.78 6.46 -14.61
CA ASN A 12 3.10 7.26 -15.62
C ASN A 12 1.65 7.62 -15.21
N GLN A 13 1.51 8.10 -13.98
CA GLN A 13 0.22 8.39 -13.36
C GLN A 13 0.15 9.82 -12.83
N ALA A 14 -1.06 10.39 -12.90
CA ALA A 14 -1.35 11.68 -12.32
C ALA A 14 -1.76 11.54 -10.85
N ILE A 15 -1.16 12.37 -10.00
CA ILE A 15 -1.50 12.50 -8.59
C ILE A 15 -2.02 13.92 -8.38
N HIS A 16 -3.20 14.03 -7.77
CA HIS A 16 -3.82 15.30 -7.44
C HIS A 16 -3.65 15.57 -5.95
N VAL A 17 -2.96 16.65 -5.60
CA VAL A 17 -2.76 17.05 -4.20
C VAL A 17 -3.59 18.30 -3.94
N HIS A 18 -4.52 18.19 -3.00
CA HIS A 18 -5.34 19.28 -2.49
C HIS A 18 -4.75 19.75 -1.16
N MET A 19 -4.16 20.95 -1.16
CA MET A 19 -3.56 21.52 0.04
C MET A 19 -4.07 22.93 0.36
N PRO A 20 -4.16 23.32 1.64
CA PRO A 20 -4.44 24.69 2.02
C PRO A 20 -3.23 25.59 1.77
N VAL A 21 -3.49 26.78 1.25
CA VAL A 21 -2.49 27.80 0.93
C VAL A 21 -2.95 29.12 1.50
N GLN A 22 -2.06 29.82 2.20
CA GLN A 22 -2.27 31.13 2.80
C GLN A 22 -1.10 32.04 2.47
N ASN A 23 -1.38 33.26 2.00
CA ASN A 23 -0.36 34.24 1.59
C ASN A 23 0.65 33.66 0.57
N GLY A 24 0.17 32.83 -0.36
CA GLY A 24 1.00 32.18 -1.37
C GLY A 24 1.88 31.02 -0.87
N LEU A 25 1.77 30.64 0.41
CA LEU A 25 2.55 29.56 1.01
C LEU A 25 1.65 28.41 1.48
N PRO A 26 2.11 27.14 1.42
CA PRO A 26 1.38 26.02 2.01
C PRO A 26 1.19 26.21 3.52
N VAL A 27 0.00 25.84 4.02
CA VAL A 27 -0.29 25.81 5.45
C VAL A 27 0.12 24.45 6.00
N TYR A 28 1.17 24.42 6.82
CA TYR A 28 1.66 23.19 7.46
C TYR A 28 1.09 22.94 8.85
N LYS A 29 0.80 24.00 9.61
CA LYS A 29 0.27 23.89 10.98
C LYS A 29 -1.21 23.51 10.96
N GLY A 30 -1.57 22.54 11.79
CA GLY A 30 -2.93 22.07 11.96
C GLY A 30 -3.03 21.12 13.16
N ASN A 31 -4.25 20.65 13.42
CA ASN A 31 -4.57 19.79 14.56
C ASN A 31 -4.87 18.34 14.14
N ASP A 32 -4.72 18.03 12.84
CA ASP A 32 -4.96 16.69 12.33
C ASP A 32 -3.82 15.76 12.72
N LYS A 33 -4.16 14.51 13.02
CA LYS A 33 -3.22 13.45 13.42
C LYS A 33 -3.08 12.43 12.29
N LEU A 34 -1.87 11.94 12.10
CA LEU A 34 -1.56 10.82 11.22
C LEU A 34 -0.83 9.77 12.05
N ASP A 35 -1.36 8.54 12.07
CA ASP A 35 -0.75 7.44 12.80
C ASP A 35 0.68 7.20 12.32
N GLY A 36 1.61 7.06 13.27
CA GLY A 36 3.05 6.99 13.00
C GLY A 36 3.78 8.34 12.93
N VAL A 37 3.08 9.48 13.00
CA VAL A 37 3.68 10.82 13.09
C VAL A 37 3.44 11.41 14.48
N SER A 38 4.52 11.87 15.14
CA SER A 38 4.45 12.34 16.53
C SER A 38 3.77 13.70 16.71
N SER A 39 3.80 14.57 15.71
CA SER A 39 3.21 15.91 15.73
C SER A 39 1.90 15.98 14.94
N THR A 40 1.07 16.97 15.24
CA THR A 40 -0.08 17.32 14.41
C THR A 40 0.32 18.24 13.25
N ALA A 41 -0.42 18.18 12.16
CA ALA A 41 -0.24 19.03 11.00
C ALA A 41 -1.58 19.32 10.34
N CYS A 42 -1.57 20.13 9.28
CA CYS A 42 -2.75 20.27 8.42
C CYS A 42 -2.83 19.10 7.43
N THR A 43 -4.02 18.54 7.22
CA THR A 43 -4.21 17.45 6.24
C THR A 43 -4.13 17.92 4.79
N PHE A 44 -3.35 17.20 3.98
CA PHE A 44 -3.41 17.27 2.53
C PHE A 44 -4.20 16.06 2.01
N ARG A 45 -5.19 16.30 1.15
CA ARG A 45 -5.89 15.22 0.46
C ARG A 45 -5.14 14.87 -0.82
N ILE A 46 -4.83 13.60 -1.00
CA ILE A 46 -4.09 13.08 -2.16
C ILE A 46 -4.98 12.10 -2.89
N ASP A 47 -5.29 12.41 -4.14
CA ASP A 47 -6.07 11.55 -5.02
C ASP A 47 -5.12 10.88 -6.02
N PHE A 48 -5.09 9.54 -6.04
CA PHE A 48 -4.36 8.74 -7.01
C PHE A 48 -5.29 8.40 -8.18
N LEU A 49 -5.09 9.04 -9.33
CA LEU A 49 -5.97 8.85 -10.49
C LEU A 49 -5.49 7.71 -11.37
N ASN A 50 -6.41 6.85 -11.81
CA ASN A 50 -6.12 5.72 -12.70
C ASN A 50 -4.90 4.92 -12.24
N SER A 51 -4.90 4.54 -10.96
CA SER A 51 -3.73 4.01 -10.27
C SER A 51 -3.29 2.62 -10.73
N SER A 52 -3.99 1.97 -11.66
CA SER A 52 -3.58 0.69 -12.25
C SER A 52 -2.87 0.87 -13.59
N THR A 53 -1.64 0.37 -13.71
CA THR A 53 -0.98 0.17 -15.01
C THR A 53 -1.44 -1.17 -15.62
N GLY A 54 -2.53 -1.17 -16.39
CA GLY A 54 -3.13 -2.38 -16.93
C GLY A 54 -4.32 -2.88 -16.11
N ALA A 55 -4.56 -4.20 -16.08
CA ALA A 55 -5.69 -4.78 -15.38
C ALA A 55 -5.50 -4.76 -13.85
N THR A 56 -6.53 -4.33 -13.11
CA THR A 56 -6.54 -4.34 -11.64
C THR A 56 -6.32 -5.74 -11.06
N LEU A 57 -6.83 -6.77 -11.74
CA LEU A 57 -6.56 -8.18 -11.47
C LEU A 57 -5.70 -8.72 -12.62
N PRO A 58 -4.36 -8.76 -12.48
CA PRO A 58 -3.47 -9.15 -13.57
C PRO A 58 -3.74 -10.56 -14.12
N THR A 59 -4.24 -11.47 -13.27
CA THR A 59 -4.59 -12.84 -13.65
C THR A 59 -6.04 -13.00 -14.10
N GLY A 60 -6.86 -11.96 -13.97
CA GLY A 60 -8.31 -12.02 -14.13
C GLY A 60 -9.07 -12.69 -12.98
N ASN A 61 -8.36 -13.30 -12.01
CA ASN A 61 -8.98 -13.99 -10.89
C ASN A 61 -8.85 -13.19 -9.59
N VAL A 62 -9.93 -13.16 -8.80
CA VAL A 62 -9.93 -12.54 -7.46
C VAL A 62 -9.05 -13.35 -6.50
N ILE A 63 -9.06 -14.68 -6.62
CA ILE A 63 -8.26 -15.59 -5.81
C ILE A 63 -7.39 -16.44 -6.75
N ASN A 64 -6.11 -16.53 -6.43
CA ASN A 64 -5.12 -17.33 -7.13
C ASN A 64 -4.52 -18.32 -6.14
N VAL A 65 -4.10 -19.49 -6.62
CA VAL A 65 -3.40 -20.49 -5.81
C VAL A 65 -1.93 -20.44 -6.18
N ILE A 66 -1.08 -20.08 -5.22
CA ILE A 66 0.38 -20.05 -5.36
C ILE A 66 0.92 -21.34 -4.74
N LYS A 67 1.72 -22.10 -5.51
CA LYS A 67 2.41 -23.31 -5.03
C LYS A 67 3.76 -22.92 -4.44
N LEU A 68 4.09 -23.48 -3.29
CA LEU A 68 5.37 -23.30 -2.61
C LEU A 68 6.29 -24.50 -2.88
N ASP A 69 7.60 -24.30 -2.73
CA ASP A 69 8.62 -25.31 -3.06
C ASP A 69 8.51 -26.57 -2.19
N GLU A 70 8.04 -26.44 -0.94
CA GLU A 70 7.76 -27.59 -0.07
C GLU A 70 6.49 -28.38 -0.46
N GLY A 71 5.85 -28.02 -1.57
CA GLY A 71 4.66 -28.69 -2.12
C GLY A 71 3.33 -28.21 -1.53
N SER A 72 3.38 -27.30 -0.56
CA SER A 72 2.20 -26.65 0.00
C SER A 72 1.66 -25.57 -0.97
N HIS A 73 0.49 -25.00 -0.66
CA HIS A 73 -0.08 -23.91 -1.45
C HIS A 73 -0.75 -22.87 -0.58
N ILE A 74 -0.84 -21.65 -1.09
CA ILE A 74 -1.56 -20.54 -0.45
C ILE A 74 -2.52 -19.88 -1.44
N GLU A 75 -3.66 -19.43 -0.93
CA GLU A 75 -4.58 -18.59 -1.70
C GLU A 75 -4.19 -17.12 -1.53
N ALA A 76 -4.11 -16.40 -2.64
CA ALA A 76 -3.71 -15.01 -2.67
C ALA A 76 -4.52 -14.19 -3.68
N SER A 77 -4.73 -12.91 -3.37
CA SER A 77 -5.25 -11.92 -4.32
C SER A 77 -4.12 -11.06 -4.85
N LEU A 78 -3.93 -11.07 -6.17
CA LEU A 78 -2.92 -10.28 -6.86
C LEU A 78 -3.60 -9.01 -7.38
N ILE A 79 -3.28 -7.86 -6.78
CA ILE A 79 -3.88 -6.57 -7.11
C ILE A 79 -2.81 -5.65 -7.73
N ASN A 80 -3.16 -5.01 -8.84
CA ASN A 80 -2.36 -3.93 -9.43
C ASN A 80 -3.15 -2.62 -9.43
N ALA A 81 -3.08 -1.89 -8.31
CA ALA A 81 -3.71 -0.58 -8.13
C ALA A 81 -2.86 0.26 -7.17
N GLY A 82 -2.31 1.37 -7.67
CA GLY A 82 -1.24 2.13 -7.04
C GLY A 82 0.10 1.43 -7.24
N ASN A 83 0.27 0.29 -6.58
CA ASN A 83 1.39 -0.64 -6.76
C ASN A 83 0.87 -2.07 -6.90
N SER A 84 1.73 -2.97 -7.39
CA SER A 84 1.46 -4.41 -7.37
C SER A 84 1.59 -4.95 -5.96
N ILE A 85 0.54 -5.57 -5.43
CA ILE A 85 0.47 -6.12 -4.08
C ILE A 85 -0.13 -7.52 -4.12
N ILE A 86 0.45 -8.44 -3.35
CA ILE A 86 -0.09 -9.77 -3.10
C ILE A 86 -0.71 -9.78 -1.70
N PHE A 87 -2.02 -10.01 -1.62
CA PHE A 87 -2.72 -10.18 -0.35
C PHE A 87 -2.86 -11.67 -0.03
N VAL A 88 -2.46 -12.04 1.18
CA VAL A 88 -2.57 -13.39 1.74
C VAL A 88 -3.27 -13.33 3.09
N ARG A 89 -3.79 -14.47 3.58
CA ARG A 89 -4.42 -14.53 4.89
C ARG A 89 -3.37 -14.77 5.97
N ALA A 90 -3.40 -13.97 7.04
CA ALA A 90 -2.52 -14.14 8.20
C ALA A 90 -2.56 -15.56 8.78
N ARG A 91 -3.76 -16.16 8.87
CA ARG A 91 -3.96 -17.51 9.42
C ARG A 91 -3.20 -18.61 8.66
N ASP A 92 -2.90 -18.41 7.37
CA ASP A 92 -2.18 -19.39 6.55
C ASP A 92 -0.67 -19.44 6.94
N PHE A 93 -0.23 -18.51 7.80
CA PHE A 93 1.08 -18.45 8.44
C PHE A 93 1.02 -18.64 9.97
N GLY A 94 -0.15 -19.01 10.52
CA GLY A 94 -0.34 -19.08 11.97
C GLY A 94 -0.41 -17.71 12.66
N LEU A 95 -0.63 -16.64 11.90
CA LEU A 95 -0.73 -15.26 12.40
C LEU A 95 -2.19 -14.84 12.57
N THR A 96 -2.39 -13.81 13.39
CA THR A 96 -3.66 -13.15 13.69
C THR A 96 -3.90 -11.91 12.81
N GLY A 97 -2.85 -11.27 12.31
CA GLY A 97 -2.91 -10.05 11.49
C GLY A 97 -2.79 -8.76 12.30
N VAL A 98 -2.46 -8.83 13.59
CA VAL A 98 -2.26 -7.67 14.49
C VAL A 98 -0.90 -7.71 15.19
N GLU A 99 0.03 -8.51 14.67
CA GLU A 99 1.37 -8.64 15.21
C GLU A 99 2.16 -7.33 15.15
N LEU A 100 3.01 -7.12 16.15
CA LEU A 100 4.00 -6.05 16.17
C LEU A 100 5.21 -6.41 15.31
N PRO A 101 6.01 -5.43 14.84
CA PRO A 101 7.19 -5.69 14.01
C PRO A 101 8.16 -6.71 14.61
N VAL A 102 8.38 -6.68 15.93
CA VAL A 102 9.26 -7.65 16.62
C VAL A 102 8.75 -9.09 16.55
N GLN A 103 7.44 -9.28 16.45
CA GLN A 103 6.81 -10.60 16.34
C GLN A 103 6.88 -11.14 14.91
N LEU A 104 7.01 -10.26 13.89
CA LEU A 104 7.09 -10.64 12.47
C LEU A 104 8.53 -10.83 11.97
N ASN A 105 9.51 -10.19 12.62
CA ASN A 105 10.91 -10.15 12.15
C ASN A 105 11.71 -11.41 12.53
N HIS A 106 11.25 -12.59 12.12
CA HIS A 106 12.01 -13.84 12.26
C HIS A 106 12.18 -14.55 10.92
N LEU A 107 13.32 -15.23 10.77
CA LEU A 107 13.83 -15.70 9.48
C LEU A 107 12.86 -16.64 8.74
N GLU A 108 12.24 -17.58 9.45
CA GLU A 108 11.32 -18.56 8.87
C GLU A 108 10.12 -17.91 8.17
N LEU A 109 9.45 -16.97 8.84
CA LEU A 109 8.30 -16.26 8.26
C LEU A 109 8.73 -15.39 7.08
N LEU A 110 9.84 -14.66 7.22
CA LEU A 110 10.34 -13.78 6.17
C LEU A 110 10.72 -14.56 4.90
N GLN A 111 11.34 -15.74 5.03
CA GLN A 111 11.66 -16.61 3.90
C GLN A 111 10.40 -17.12 3.19
N LYS A 112 9.38 -17.52 3.96
CA LYS A 112 8.11 -17.99 3.38
C LYS A 112 7.33 -16.87 2.67
N ILE A 113 7.33 -15.66 3.22
CA ILE A 113 6.74 -14.48 2.56
C ILE A 113 7.51 -14.14 1.29
N GLU A 114 8.85 -14.18 1.32
CA GLU A 114 9.69 -13.88 0.16
C GLU A 114 9.49 -14.88 -0.98
N GLN A 115 9.27 -16.16 -0.69
CA GLN A 115 8.95 -17.17 -1.69
C GLN A 115 7.64 -16.87 -2.45
N ILE A 116 6.70 -16.17 -1.82
CA ILE A 116 5.42 -15.76 -2.42
C ILE A 116 5.59 -14.47 -3.26
N ARG A 117 6.57 -13.64 -2.92
CA ARG A 117 6.78 -12.29 -3.48
C ARG A 117 7.47 -12.31 -4.85
#